data_AF-A0A4P8L0P9-F1
#
_entry.id   AF-A0A4P8L0P9-F1
#
_cell.length_a   1.000
_cell.length_b   1.000
_cell.length_c   1.000
_cell.angle_alpha   90.00
_cell.angle_beta   90.00
_cell.angle_gamma   90.00
#
_symmetry.space_group_name_H-M   'P 1'
#
loop_
_entity.id
_entity.type
_entity.pdbx_description
1 polymer ?
#
loop_
_entity_poly.entity_id
_entity_poly.type
_entity_poly.pdbx_seq_one_letter_code
_entity_poly.pdbx_strand_id
1 'polypeptide(L)'
;MRSGVKHRPAVTSRGRLFRIFRDRFFPVTYVLRNFEAVRGEPLWRSLSLRSRKALLRRVAVERAVFFARLVAEKPRGPWTRGAGRPDRRARFEASPEVSDYCTHCGGCCEIASGLEVFPEDGSCPDEWRSVFASGLGPGHRFCPFLLERRRSGGSLCAIHPWRPEVCRVFGREECDFLRNDPSYQEMEARRDRWGSRVRIARLFRGC
;
A
#
# COMPACT_ATOMS: atom_id res chain seq x y z
N MET A 1 28.17 -11.81 8.59
CA MET A 1 28.03 -10.58 9.42
C MET A 1 26.58 -10.14 9.42
N ARG A 2 25.88 -10.21 10.57
CA ARG A 2 24.48 -9.80 10.72
C ARG A 2 24.45 -8.45 11.44
N SER A 3 24.42 -7.34 10.69
CA SER A 3 24.15 -6.03 11.28
C SER A 3 22.63 -5.86 11.42
N GLY A 4 22.12 -6.27 12.58
CA GLY A 4 20.72 -6.10 12.95
C GLY A 4 20.48 -4.70 13.49
N VAL A 5 20.13 -3.76 12.61
CA VAL A 5 19.54 -2.48 13.04
C VAL A 5 18.10 -2.77 13.50
N LYS A 6 17.93 -3.08 14.78
CA LYS A 6 16.62 -3.15 15.43
C LYS A 6 16.13 -1.75 15.81
N HIS A 7 15.85 -0.90 14.83
CA HIS A 7 14.91 0.20 15.06
C HIS A 7 13.49 -0.35 14.88
N ARG A 8 12.91 -0.92 15.94
CA ARG A 8 11.44 -1.05 16.01
C ARG A 8 10.89 0.34 16.30
N PRO A 9 10.24 1.03 15.35
CA PRO A 9 9.64 2.31 15.67
C PRO A 9 8.52 2.08 16.69
N ALA A 10 8.38 3.02 17.63
CA ALA A 10 7.41 3.01 18.74
C ALA A 10 5.93 3.16 18.28
N VAL A 11 5.53 2.44 17.23
CA VAL A 11 4.21 2.49 16.58
C VAL A 11 3.24 1.48 17.18
N THR A 12 3.64 0.73 18.21
CA THR A 12 2.86 -0.36 18.78
C THR A 12 1.72 0.09 19.70
N SER A 13 1.67 1.36 20.13
CA SER A 13 0.58 1.83 20.98
C SER A 13 -0.73 1.95 20.19
N ARG A 14 -1.83 1.46 20.78
CA ARG A 14 -3.17 1.43 20.15
C ARG A 14 -3.60 2.80 19.62
N GLY A 15 -3.30 3.88 20.35
CA GLY A 15 -3.62 5.25 19.94
C GLY A 15 -2.78 5.77 18.77
N ARG A 16 -1.56 5.27 18.56
CA ARG A 16 -0.73 5.64 17.41
C ARG A 16 -1.15 4.88 16.15
N LEU A 17 -1.45 3.58 16.28
CA LEU A 17 -2.03 2.79 15.19
C LEU A 17 -3.37 3.37 14.70
N PHE A 18 -4.26 3.76 15.62
CA PHE A 18 -5.53 4.36 15.26
C PHE A 18 -5.37 5.66 14.46
N ARG A 19 -4.38 6.49 14.80
CA ARG A 19 -4.06 7.70 14.04
C ARG A 19 -3.58 7.36 12.63
N ILE A 20 -2.72 6.35 12.48
CA ILE A 20 -2.22 5.89 11.18
C ILE A 20 -3.37 5.39 10.30
N PHE A 21 -4.25 4.53 10.82
CA PHE A 21 -5.39 4.04 10.03
C PHE A 21 -6.38 5.14 9.62
N ARG A 22 -6.37 6.29 10.31
CA ARG A 22 -7.18 7.46 9.97
C ARG A 22 -6.48 8.43 9.01
N ASP A 23 -5.21 8.21 8.71
CA ASP A 23 -4.51 9.02 7.73
C ASP A 23 -5.23 8.96 6.38
N ARG A 24 -5.23 10.10 5.67
CA ARG A 24 -5.95 10.24 4.41
C ARG A 24 -5.31 9.44 3.26
N PHE A 25 -4.05 9.03 3.43
CA PHE A 25 -3.28 8.24 2.48
C PHE A 25 -3.09 6.78 2.90
N PHE A 26 -3.50 6.41 4.11
CA PHE A 26 -3.35 5.04 4.55
C PHE A 26 -4.23 4.12 3.68
N PRO A 27 -3.68 3.02 3.14
CA PRO A 27 -4.35 2.18 2.16
C PRO A 27 -5.34 1.20 2.83
N VAL A 28 -6.38 1.72 3.49
CA VAL A 28 -7.36 0.90 4.21
C VAL A 28 -8.08 -0.06 3.28
N THR A 29 -8.49 0.38 2.10
CA THR A 29 -9.18 -0.50 1.15
C THR A 29 -8.29 -1.68 0.80
N TYR A 30 -7.01 -1.43 0.51
CA TYR A 30 -6.06 -2.49 0.16
C TYR A 30 -5.74 -3.40 1.34
N VAL A 31 -5.72 -2.90 2.58
CA VAL A 31 -5.61 -3.77 3.77
C VAL A 31 -6.82 -4.69 3.90
N LEU A 32 -8.03 -4.20 3.63
CA LEU A 32 -9.23 -5.03 3.66
C LEU A 32 -9.22 -6.06 2.53
N ARG A 33 -8.85 -5.66 1.32
CA ARG A 33 -8.67 -6.55 0.17
C ARG A 33 -7.62 -7.62 0.46
N ASN A 34 -6.55 -7.27 1.16
CA ASN A 34 -5.55 -8.23 1.63
C ASN A 34 -6.18 -9.29 2.52
N PHE A 35 -7.10 -8.90 3.40
CA PHE A 35 -7.76 -9.87 4.27
C PHE A 35 -8.70 -10.78 3.49
N GLU A 36 -9.40 -10.26 2.48
CA GLU A 36 -10.23 -11.08 1.60
C GLU A 36 -9.40 -12.07 0.79
N ALA A 37 -8.29 -11.62 0.18
CA ALA A 37 -7.37 -12.48 -0.56
C ALA A 37 -6.83 -13.62 0.32
N VAL A 38 -6.32 -13.27 1.51
CA VAL A 38 -5.81 -14.27 2.46
C VAL A 38 -6.88 -15.26 2.89
N ARG A 39 -8.14 -14.83 3.05
CA ARG A 39 -9.26 -15.74 3.41
C ARG A 39 -9.57 -16.77 2.33
N GLY A 40 -9.26 -16.46 1.07
CA GLY A 40 -9.42 -17.38 -0.05
C GLY A 40 -8.37 -18.49 -0.09
N GLU A 41 -7.25 -18.35 0.62
CA GLU A 41 -6.11 -19.27 0.51
C GLU A 41 -6.36 -20.62 1.21
N PRO A 42 -5.84 -21.74 0.67
CA PRO A 42 -5.92 -23.05 1.30
C PRO A 42 -5.37 -23.04 2.73
N LEU A 43 -4.24 -22.35 2.96
CA LEU A 43 -3.61 -22.24 4.27
C LEU A 43 -4.55 -21.57 5.30
N TRP A 44 -5.37 -20.62 4.90
CA TRP A 44 -6.30 -19.97 5.83
C TRP A 44 -7.29 -20.95 6.46
N ARG A 45 -7.73 -21.95 5.68
CA ARG A 45 -8.69 -22.97 6.14
C ARG A 45 -8.08 -23.87 7.21
N SER A 46 -6.79 -24.15 7.17
CA SER A 46 -6.11 -24.98 8.17
C SER A 46 -5.76 -24.24 9.47
N LEU A 47 -5.80 -22.90 9.48
CA LEU A 47 -5.49 -22.11 10.68
C LEU A 47 -6.63 -22.11 11.69
N SER A 48 -6.28 -22.17 12.99
CA SER A 48 -7.23 -21.91 14.08
C SER A 48 -7.77 -20.47 14.05
N LEU A 49 -8.92 -20.21 14.69
CA LEU A 49 -9.47 -18.86 14.82
C LEU A 49 -8.48 -17.87 15.45
N ARG A 50 -7.71 -18.31 16.44
CA ARG A 50 -6.69 -17.50 17.10
C ARG A 50 -5.55 -17.15 16.14
N SER A 51 -5.06 -18.13 15.37
CA SER A 51 -4.00 -17.94 14.38
C SER A 51 -4.46 -17.03 13.24
N ARG A 52 -5.71 -17.18 12.77
CA ARG A 52 -6.35 -16.30 11.80
C ARG A 52 -6.37 -14.85 12.27
N LYS A 53 -6.85 -14.60 13.50
CA LYS A 53 -6.86 -13.26 14.11
C LYS A 53 -5.45 -12.68 14.25
N ALA A 54 -4.50 -13.50 14.71
CA ALA A 54 -3.11 -13.09 14.86
C ALA A 54 -2.47 -12.69 13.52
N LEU A 55 -2.72 -13.45 12.45
CA LEU A 55 -2.23 -13.17 11.10
C LEU A 55 -2.78 -11.83 10.58
N LEU A 56 -4.10 -11.63 10.61
CA LEU A 56 -4.70 -10.37 10.14
C LEU A 56 -4.21 -9.16 10.94
N ARG A 57 -4.07 -9.31 12.27
CA ARG A 57 -3.52 -8.26 13.13
C ARG A 57 -2.06 -7.97 12.78
N ARG A 58 -1.25 -8.99 12.55
CA ARG A 58 0.16 -8.83 12.16
C ARG A 58 0.26 -8.04 10.85
N VAL A 59 -0.48 -8.44 9.81
CA VAL A 59 -0.52 -7.75 8.51
C VAL A 59 -0.92 -6.28 8.68
N ALA A 60 -1.97 -5.98 9.46
CA ALA A 60 -2.39 -4.60 9.72
C ALA A 60 -1.30 -3.77 10.41
N VAL A 61 -0.63 -4.34 11.42
CA VAL A 61 0.40 -3.65 12.20
C VAL A 61 1.65 -3.44 11.35
N GLU A 62 2.12 -4.46 10.63
CA GLU A 62 3.28 -4.34 9.74
C GLU A 62 3.03 -3.28 8.66
N ARG A 63 1.84 -3.28 8.06
CA ARG A 63 1.45 -2.23 7.10
C ARG A 63 1.43 -0.84 7.74
N ALA A 64 0.88 -0.70 8.94
CA ALA A 64 0.85 0.58 9.65
C ALA A 64 2.24 1.08 10.04
N VAL A 65 3.11 0.19 10.51
CA VAL A 65 4.51 0.48 10.83
C VAL A 65 5.25 0.93 9.57
N PHE A 66 5.12 0.19 8.47
CA PHE A 66 5.76 0.54 7.21
C PHE A 66 5.23 1.86 6.65
N PHE A 67 3.92 2.08 6.67
CA PHE A 67 3.33 3.36 6.27
C PHE A 67 3.87 4.53 7.10
N ALA A 68 3.95 4.39 8.43
CA ALA A 68 4.49 5.44 9.28
C ALA A 68 5.95 5.78 8.92
N ARG A 69 6.73 4.75 8.58
CA ARG A 69 8.09 4.89 8.11
C ARG A 69 8.16 5.61 6.76
N LEU A 70 7.36 5.20 5.78
CA LEU A 70 7.26 5.88 4.48
C LEU A 70 6.94 7.38 4.65
N VAL A 71 5.98 7.70 5.52
CA VAL A 71 5.57 9.10 5.77
C VAL A 71 6.67 9.89 6.48
N ALA A 72 7.47 9.25 7.34
CA ALA A 72 8.57 9.89 8.04
C ALA A 72 9.77 10.16 7.12
N GLU A 73 10.13 9.19 6.29
CA GLU A 73 11.28 9.25 5.38
C GLU A 73 11.01 10.12 4.15
N LYS A 74 9.74 10.45 3.86
CA LYS A 74 9.33 11.35 2.75
C LYS A 74 10.13 11.10 1.46
N PRO A 75 10.07 9.89 0.91
CA PRO A 75 10.57 9.62 -0.45
C PRO A 75 10.14 10.74 -1.40
N ARG A 76 11.03 11.09 -2.35
CA ARG A 76 10.95 12.27 -3.24
C ARG A 76 9.83 12.19 -4.30
N GLY A 77 8.71 11.60 -3.93
CA GLY A 77 7.57 11.39 -4.78
C GLY A 77 6.82 12.60 -5.28
N PRO A 78 5.97 12.41 -6.29
CA PRO A 78 4.91 13.36 -6.63
C PRO A 78 3.99 13.72 -5.45
N TRP A 79 3.97 12.98 -4.33
CA TRP A 79 3.23 13.39 -3.10
C TRP A 79 4.02 14.34 -2.18
N THR A 80 5.29 14.67 -2.48
CA THR A 80 6.16 15.54 -1.65
C THR A 80 6.60 16.84 -2.33
N ARG A 81 6.08 17.22 -3.51
CA ARG A 81 6.33 18.57 -4.03
C ARG A 81 5.64 19.60 -3.13
N GLY A 82 6.46 20.33 -2.36
CA GLY A 82 6.06 21.29 -1.34
C GLY A 82 6.44 20.80 0.06
N ALA A 83 7.45 21.42 0.65
CA ALA A 83 8.08 21.06 1.91
C ALA A 83 7.12 20.57 3.01
N GLY A 84 7.42 19.40 3.56
CA GLY A 84 7.18 19.15 4.98
C GLY A 84 5.87 18.45 5.38
N ARG A 85 4.79 18.53 4.61
CA ARG A 85 3.54 17.78 4.83
C ARG A 85 2.85 17.56 3.50
N PRO A 86 2.11 16.46 3.30
CA PRO A 86 1.29 16.35 2.11
C PRO A 86 0.34 17.53 2.09
N ASP A 87 0.50 18.41 1.09
CA ASP A 87 -0.29 19.63 1.00
C ASP A 87 -1.78 19.26 1.02
N ARG A 88 -2.49 19.83 2.00
CA ARG A 88 -3.93 19.58 2.18
C ARG A 88 -4.72 20.05 0.96
N ARG A 89 -4.17 20.96 0.17
CA ARG A 89 -4.74 21.61 -1.01
C ARG A 89 -4.05 21.25 -2.33
N ALA A 90 -3.00 20.44 -2.34
CA ALA A 90 -2.32 20.07 -3.59
C ALA A 90 -3.33 19.43 -4.55
N ARG A 91 -3.79 20.24 -5.51
CA ARG A 91 -4.15 19.75 -6.82
C ARG A 91 -2.83 19.20 -7.33
N PHE A 92 -2.79 17.88 -7.47
CA PHE A 92 -1.74 17.23 -8.24
C PHE A 92 -1.85 17.82 -9.64
N GLU A 93 -1.11 18.88 -9.93
CA GLU A 93 -0.71 19.18 -11.30
C GLU A 93 0.30 18.10 -11.63
N ALA A 94 -0.26 16.94 -11.97
CA ALA A 94 0.50 15.87 -12.56
C ALA A 94 1.11 16.47 -13.83
N SER A 95 2.44 16.39 -13.95
CA SER A 95 2.99 16.30 -15.29
C SER A 95 2.20 15.19 -16.01
N PRO A 96 1.83 15.37 -17.30
CA PRO A 96 1.06 14.37 -18.06
C PRO A 96 1.63 12.94 -17.94
N GLU A 97 2.94 12.79 -17.72
CA GLU A 97 3.62 11.50 -17.53
C GLU A 97 3.44 10.87 -16.14
N VAL A 98 3.15 11.68 -15.12
CA VAL A 98 2.83 11.25 -13.73
C VAL A 98 1.32 10.97 -13.60
N SER A 99 0.53 11.53 -14.52
CA SER A 99 -0.93 11.59 -14.48
C SER A 99 -1.60 10.24 -14.63
N ASP A 100 -1.03 9.29 -15.39
CA ASP A 100 -1.87 8.21 -15.93
C ASP A 100 -1.60 6.82 -15.31
N TYR A 101 -0.43 6.60 -14.71
CA TYR A 101 -0.02 5.25 -14.29
C TYR A 101 -0.68 4.73 -12.99
N CYS A 102 -0.79 5.56 -11.94
CA CYS A 102 -1.28 5.10 -10.62
C CYS A 102 -2.63 5.71 -10.21
N THR A 103 -3.03 6.79 -10.85
CA THR A 103 -4.25 7.56 -10.53
C THR A 103 -5.54 6.85 -10.92
N HIS A 104 -5.48 5.95 -11.92
CA HIS A 104 -6.68 5.41 -12.57
C HIS A 104 -7.18 4.08 -12.00
N CYS A 105 -6.34 3.24 -11.37
CA CYS A 105 -6.81 1.94 -10.86
C CYS A 105 -5.99 1.36 -9.69
N GLY A 106 -4.67 1.60 -9.65
CA GLY A 106 -3.78 0.93 -8.70
C GLY A 106 -3.73 -0.60 -8.85
N GLY A 107 -4.19 -1.15 -9.96
CA GLY A 107 -4.17 -2.59 -10.28
C GLY A 107 -2.74 -3.14 -10.42
N CYS A 108 -1.81 -2.32 -10.93
CA CYS A 108 -0.39 -2.64 -10.92
C CYS A 108 0.21 -2.76 -9.50
N CYS A 109 -0.47 -2.24 -8.47
CA CYS A 109 -0.02 -2.32 -7.08
C CYS A 109 -0.57 -3.55 -6.33
N GLU A 110 -1.27 -4.44 -7.04
CA GLU A 110 -1.77 -5.72 -6.51
C GLU A 110 -0.71 -6.82 -6.47
N ILE A 111 0.54 -6.47 -6.76
CA ILE A 111 1.69 -7.34 -6.56
C ILE A 111 2.24 -7.14 -5.14
N ALA A 112 2.49 -8.24 -4.43
CA ALA A 112 3.09 -8.19 -3.09
C ALA A 112 4.58 -7.79 -3.13
N SER A 113 5.25 -8.09 -4.23
CA SER A 113 6.65 -7.81 -4.53
C SER A 113 6.90 -7.86 -6.04
N GLY A 114 8.09 -7.43 -6.49
CA GLY A 114 8.51 -7.52 -7.90
C GLY A 114 10.02 -7.69 -8.05
N LEU A 115 10.54 -7.62 -9.28
CA LEU A 115 11.98 -7.70 -9.51
C LEU A 115 12.69 -6.42 -9.06
N GLU A 116 13.89 -6.55 -8.50
CA GLU A 116 14.73 -5.43 -8.05
C GLU A 116 15.44 -4.70 -9.21
N VAL A 117 14.72 -4.49 -10.32
CA VAL A 117 15.24 -3.78 -11.49
C VAL A 117 14.80 -2.33 -11.36
N PHE A 118 15.69 -1.47 -10.87
CA PHE A 118 15.46 -0.05 -10.68
C PHE A 118 16.37 0.75 -11.62
N PRO A 119 16.04 2.03 -11.91
CA PRO A 119 16.93 2.90 -12.65
C PRO A 119 18.35 2.90 -12.08
N GLU A 120 19.35 2.86 -12.98
CA GLU A 120 20.78 2.81 -12.63
C GLU A 120 21.32 4.11 -12.05
N ASP A 121 20.53 5.18 -12.07
CA ASP A 121 20.89 6.50 -11.54
C ASP A 121 21.15 6.53 -10.02
N GLY A 122 21.09 5.36 -9.35
CA GLY A 122 21.43 5.16 -7.94
C GLY A 122 20.49 5.89 -6.97
N SER A 123 19.40 6.47 -7.47
CA SER A 123 18.63 7.44 -6.70
C SER A 123 17.69 6.80 -5.67
N CYS A 124 17.34 5.52 -5.86
CA CYS A 124 16.51 4.73 -4.93
C CYS A 124 17.35 4.08 -3.82
N PRO A 125 17.04 4.31 -2.53
CA PRO A 125 17.75 3.66 -1.43
C PRO A 125 17.67 2.13 -1.49
N ASP A 126 18.78 1.43 -1.23
CA ASP A 126 18.87 -0.04 -1.30
C ASP A 126 17.82 -0.75 -0.45
N GLU A 127 17.50 -0.20 0.71
CA GLU A 127 16.49 -0.78 1.58
C GLU A 127 15.08 -0.75 0.95
N TRP A 128 14.79 0.28 0.16
CA TRP A 128 13.52 0.43 -0.53
C TRP A 128 13.43 -0.54 -1.70
N ARG A 129 14.55 -0.75 -2.40
CA ARG A 129 14.70 -1.77 -3.43
C ARG A 129 14.47 -3.18 -2.84
N SER A 130 15.11 -3.49 -1.72
CA SER A 130 14.97 -4.75 -0.99
C SER A 130 13.54 -5.01 -0.51
N VAL A 131 12.85 -3.98 0.02
CA VAL A 131 11.44 -4.09 0.41
C VAL A 131 10.53 -4.31 -0.80
N PHE A 132 10.79 -3.68 -1.93
CA PHE A 132 10.03 -3.95 -3.15
C PHE A 132 10.21 -5.41 -3.61
N ALA A 133 11.44 -5.91 -3.56
CA ALA A 133 11.77 -7.28 -3.96
C ALA A 133 11.19 -8.35 -3.04
N SER A 134 11.17 -8.09 -1.73
CA SER A 134 10.77 -9.08 -0.72
C SER A 134 9.33 -8.93 -0.24
N GLY A 135 8.70 -7.78 -0.51
CA GLY A 135 7.43 -7.40 0.09
C GLY A 135 7.52 -7.17 1.61
N LEU A 136 6.36 -7.15 2.28
CA LEU A 136 6.28 -7.05 3.75
C LEU A 136 6.24 -8.42 4.45
N GLY A 137 6.44 -9.51 3.70
CA GLY A 137 6.47 -10.87 4.22
C GLY A 137 5.12 -11.60 4.17
N PRO A 138 4.99 -12.75 4.88
CA PRO A 138 3.89 -13.68 4.68
C PRO A 138 2.52 -13.08 5.00
N GLY A 139 1.58 -13.32 4.10
CA GLY A 139 0.20 -12.85 4.21
C GLY A 139 -0.01 -11.44 3.66
N HIS A 140 1.02 -10.73 3.21
CA HIS A 140 0.85 -9.49 2.43
C HIS A 140 0.63 -9.82 0.95
N ARG A 141 -0.30 -9.09 0.33
CA ARG A 141 -0.74 -9.33 -1.07
C ARG A 141 -0.66 -8.09 -1.96
N PHE A 142 -0.26 -6.95 -1.42
CA PHE A 142 -0.25 -5.68 -2.14
C PHE A 142 1.06 -4.94 -1.90
N CYS A 143 1.46 -4.12 -2.88
CA CYS A 143 2.75 -3.44 -2.91
C CYS A 143 2.97 -2.66 -1.60
N PRO A 144 4.14 -2.78 -0.93
CA PRO A 144 4.43 -2.07 0.31
C PRO A 144 4.27 -0.55 0.20
N PHE A 145 4.63 0.00 -0.97
CA PHE A 145 4.66 1.43 -1.28
C PHE A 145 3.30 2.00 -1.72
N LEU A 146 2.24 1.20 -1.70
CA LEU A 146 0.90 1.64 -2.07
C LEU A 146 0.29 2.56 -1.01
N LEU A 147 -0.17 3.72 -1.46
CA LEU A 147 -1.00 4.67 -0.70
C LEU A 147 -2.36 4.83 -1.39
N GLU A 148 -3.37 5.29 -0.64
CA GLU A 148 -4.75 5.42 -1.13
C GLU A 148 -5.33 6.80 -0.87
N ARG A 149 -5.90 7.45 -1.87
CA ARG A 149 -6.65 8.70 -1.75
C ARG A 149 -8.10 8.39 -1.36
N ARG A 150 -8.38 8.28 -0.06
CA ARG A 150 -9.71 7.92 0.48
C ARG A 150 -10.91 8.67 -0.10
N ARG A 151 -10.74 9.95 -0.49
CA ARG A 151 -11.84 10.77 -1.01
C ARG A 151 -12.13 10.58 -2.50
N SER A 152 -11.18 10.05 -3.26
CA SER A 152 -11.27 9.95 -4.71
C SER A 152 -11.03 8.54 -5.24
N GLY A 153 -10.89 7.54 -4.36
CA GLY A 153 -10.68 6.14 -4.73
C GLY A 153 -9.31 5.81 -5.36
N GLY A 154 -8.54 6.82 -5.76
CA GLY A 154 -7.28 6.63 -6.48
C GLY A 154 -6.12 6.12 -5.62
N SER A 155 -5.15 5.51 -6.29
CA SER A 155 -3.93 4.97 -5.69
C SER A 155 -2.72 5.84 -5.97
N LEU A 156 -1.71 5.75 -5.12
CA LEU A 156 -0.45 6.46 -5.28
C LEU A 156 0.71 5.51 -4.94
N CYS A 157 1.77 5.57 -5.73
CA CYS A 157 2.98 4.82 -5.48
C CYS A 157 3.96 5.68 -4.69
N ALA A 158 4.25 5.37 -3.43
CA ALA A 158 5.20 6.08 -2.55
C ALA A 158 6.67 6.01 -2.99
N ILE A 159 6.98 5.46 -4.17
CA ILE A 159 8.31 5.50 -4.78
C ILE A 159 8.28 5.90 -6.23
N HIS A 160 7.21 6.53 -6.71
CA HIS A 160 7.01 6.78 -8.14
C HIS A 160 8.24 7.30 -8.93
N PRO A 161 9.05 8.27 -8.45
CA PRO A 161 10.25 8.72 -9.18
C PRO A 161 11.28 7.60 -9.34
N TRP A 162 11.35 6.73 -8.35
CA TRP A 162 12.23 5.57 -8.25
C TRP A 162 11.51 4.29 -8.63
N ARG A 163 10.39 4.35 -9.36
CA ARG A 163 9.63 3.14 -9.66
C ARG A 163 10.52 2.13 -10.42
N PRO A 164 10.45 0.83 -10.07
CA PRO A 164 11.15 -0.23 -10.80
C PRO A 164 10.82 -0.20 -12.29
N GLU A 165 11.75 -0.67 -13.12
CA GLU A 165 11.57 -0.83 -14.57
C GLU A 165 10.37 -1.74 -14.88
N VAL A 166 10.17 -2.81 -14.09
CA VAL A 166 8.98 -3.67 -14.21
C VAL A 166 7.66 -2.90 -14.02
N CYS A 167 7.66 -1.85 -13.19
CA CYS A 167 6.53 -0.96 -12.99
C CYS A 167 6.46 0.16 -14.03
N ARG A 168 7.47 0.31 -14.89
CA ARG A 168 7.45 1.24 -16.05
C ARG A 168 6.93 0.54 -17.29
N VAL A 169 7.29 -0.74 -17.44
CA VAL A 169 6.78 -1.63 -18.49
C VAL A 169 5.28 -1.85 -18.32
N PHE A 170 4.79 -1.99 -17.09
CA PHE A 170 3.35 -1.96 -16.83
C PHE A 170 2.83 -0.57 -17.22
N GLY A 171 2.12 -0.49 -18.33
CA GLY A 171 1.79 0.76 -18.99
C GLY A 171 0.35 1.19 -18.77
N ARG A 172 -0.03 2.20 -19.55
CA ARG A 172 -1.41 2.70 -19.63
C ARG A 172 -2.36 1.64 -20.18
N GLU A 173 -1.90 0.86 -21.14
CA GLU A 173 -2.69 -0.16 -21.85
C GLU A 173 -3.11 -1.30 -20.91
N GLU A 174 -2.21 -1.83 -20.09
CA GLU A 174 -2.54 -2.84 -19.08
C GLU A 174 -3.46 -2.27 -17.99
N CYS A 175 -3.27 -0.99 -17.62
CA CYS A 175 -4.17 -0.32 -16.68
C CYS A 175 -5.58 -0.17 -17.26
N ASP A 176 -5.69 0.19 -18.54
CA ASP A 176 -6.96 0.29 -19.25
C ASP A 176 -7.62 -1.08 -19.43
N PHE A 177 -6.85 -2.11 -19.76
CA PHE A 177 -7.33 -3.50 -19.82
C PHE A 177 -7.92 -3.93 -18.47
N LEU A 178 -7.15 -3.80 -17.37
CA LEU A 178 -7.61 -4.17 -16.04
C LEU A 178 -8.81 -3.35 -15.57
N ARG A 179 -8.90 -2.05 -15.92
CA ARG A 179 -10.05 -1.20 -15.56
C ARG A 179 -11.34 -1.63 -16.25
N ASN A 180 -11.21 -2.18 -17.45
CA ASN A 180 -12.34 -2.72 -18.21
C ASN A 180 -12.65 -4.18 -17.86
N ASP A 181 -11.82 -4.84 -17.03
CA ASP A 181 -12.09 -6.18 -16.55
C ASP A 181 -13.34 -6.18 -15.62
N PRO A 182 -14.37 -6.97 -15.92
CA PRO A 182 -15.59 -7.02 -15.10
C PRO A 182 -15.33 -7.38 -13.63
N SER A 183 -14.34 -8.22 -13.35
CA SER A 183 -13.96 -8.60 -11.99
C SER A 183 -13.33 -7.42 -11.23
N TYR A 184 -12.59 -6.56 -11.93
CA TYR A 184 -12.04 -5.33 -11.37
C TYR A 184 -13.15 -4.30 -11.09
N GLN A 185 -14.12 -4.15 -12.00
CA GLN A 185 -15.25 -3.25 -11.80
C GLN A 185 -16.17 -3.68 -10.66
N GLU A 186 -16.45 -4.99 -10.54
CA GLU A 186 -17.22 -5.53 -9.41
C GLU A 186 -16.51 -5.27 -8.07
N MET A 187 -15.18 -5.37 -8.08
CA MET A 187 -14.33 -5.07 -6.95
C MET A 187 -14.31 -3.58 -6.59
N GLU A 188 -14.21 -2.66 -7.56
CA GLU A 188 -14.35 -1.23 -7.29
C GLU A 188 -15.74 -0.87 -6.75
N ALA A 189 -16.80 -1.45 -7.31
CA ALA A 189 -18.15 -1.27 -6.80
C ALA A 189 -18.27 -1.78 -5.34
N ARG A 190 -17.55 -2.84 -4.97
CA ARG A 190 -17.42 -3.27 -3.56
C ARG A 190 -16.68 -2.24 -2.73
N ARG A 191 -15.56 -1.68 -3.21
CA ARG A 191 -14.77 -0.65 -2.50
C ARG A 191 -15.65 0.50 -2.01
N ASP A 192 -16.53 1.02 -2.86
CA ASP A 192 -17.39 2.15 -2.48
C ASP A 192 -18.37 1.79 -1.36
N ARG A 193 -18.81 0.51 -1.31
CA ARG A 193 -19.60 -0.04 -0.19
C ARG A 193 -18.79 -0.19 1.10
N TRP A 194 -17.48 -0.41 1.02
CA TRP A 194 -16.58 -0.44 2.18
C TRP A 194 -16.21 0.96 2.67
N GLY A 195 -15.91 1.89 1.76
CA GLY A 195 -15.62 3.29 2.08
C GLY A 195 -16.74 3.98 2.87
N SER A 196 -17.99 3.59 2.60
CA SER A 196 -19.18 4.07 3.30
C SER A 196 -19.50 3.34 4.63
N ARG A 197 -18.99 2.12 4.86
CA ARG A 197 -19.39 1.26 6.01
C ARG A 197 -18.28 0.91 7.00
N VAL A 198 -16.99 1.12 6.68
CA VAL A 198 -15.88 0.70 7.55
C VAL A 198 -15.70 1.66 8.71
N ARG A 199 -16.29 1.31 9.86
CA ARG A 199 -15.74 1.74 11.16
C ARG A 199 -14.46 0.97 11.39
N ILE A 200 -13.31 1.56 11.08
CA ILE A 200 -11.96 1.06 11.39
C ILE A 200 -11.87 0.53 12.83
N ALA A 201 -12.65 1.14 13.75
CA ALA A 201 -12.79 0.70 15.13
C ALA A 201 -13.23 -0.77 15.30
N ARG A 202 -14.02 -1.34 14.39
CA ARG A 202 -14.49 -2.74 14.47
C ARG A 202 -13.39 -3.76 14.20
N LEU A 203 -12.39 -3.44 13.37
CA LEU A 203 -11.21 -4.29 13.16
C LEU A 203 -10.41 -4.52 14.46
N PHE A 204 -10.59 -3.64 15.45
CA PHE A 204 -9.91 -3.68 16.75
C PHE A 204 -10.85 -3.89 17.96
N ARG A 205 -12.17 -4.09 17.75
CA ARG A 205 -13.14 -4.32 18.84
C ARG A 205 -13.37 -5.80 19.15
N GLY A 206 -12.83 -6.72 18.34
CA GLY A 206 -12.85 -8.18 18.58
C GLY A 206 -11.46 -8.79 18.77
N CYS A 207 -10.45 -7.95 19.04
CA CYS A 207 -9.08 -8.30 19.42
C CYS A 207 -8.90 -8.14 20.92
#